data_AF-A0A6G7PHZ5-F1
#
_entry.id   AF-A0A6G7PHZ5-F1
#
_cell.length_a   1.000
_cell.length_b   1.000
_cell.length_c   1.000
_cell.angle_alpha   90.00
_cell.angle_beta   90.00
_cell.angle_gamma   90.00
#
_symmetry.space_group_name_H-M   'P 1'
#
loop_
_entity.id
_entity.type
_entity.pdbx_description
1 polymer ?
#
loop_
_entity_poly.entity_id
_entity_poly.type
_entity_poly.pdbx_seq_one_letter_code
_entity_poly.pdbx_strand_id
1 'polypeptide(L)'
;MADTASPARLAAVAAQSADGFASVSALGLNGTTGGVAGPTVTVTTAAQLADYAGRNSPYVILVSGRIQLGGMVTVVADKSILGIGSTAEITGGGLQLGSTTRPGNNVIIRNIRFTRASDDSVSVTNRAHHVWIDHCDFSQGYDGLLDIKRESDYVTVSWNHFHDHSKTCLLGHSDSYTADRGKLRVTYHHNFFDGTDQRHPRVRFAEPVHVYNNYYRANRLYGVASTENAGVLVEGNYFENVAHPIYSGYD
;
A
#
# COMPACT_ATOMS: atom_id res chain seq x y z
N MET A 1 -25.28 2.32 -12.60
CA MET A 1 -25.98 2.08 -11.33
C MET A 1 -24.92 2.07 -10.24
N ALA A 2 -25.06 2.89 -9.20
CA ALA A 2 -24.17 2.83 -8.05
C ALA A 2 -24.41 1.48 -7.36
N ASP A 3 -23.49 0.54 -7.56
CA ASP A 3 -23.50 -0.74 -6.84
C ASP A 3 -23.11 -0.45 -5.40
N THR A 4 -24.10 -0.10 -4.57
CA THR A 4 -23.93 -0.12 -3.12
C THR A 4 -23.70 -1.58 -2.74
N ALA A 5 -22.44 -1.98 -2.62
CA ALA A 5 -22.08 -3.32 -2.21
C ALA A 5 -22.90 -3.70 -0.96
N SER A 6 -23.63 -4.82 -1.03
CA SER A 6 -24.47 -5.26 0.09
C SER A 6 -23.62 -5.45 1.36
N PRO A 7 -24.20 -5.28 2.57
CA PRO A 7 -23.49 -5.52 3.82
C PRO A 7 -22.80 -6.89 3.89
N ALA A 8 -23.43 -7.93 3.31
CA ALA A 8 -22.86 -9.27 3.20
C ALA A 8 -21.61 -9.32 2.30
N ARG A 9 -21.60 -8.57 1.19
CA ARG A 9 -20.44 -8.47 0.31
C ARG A 9 -19.29 -7.73 1.00
N LEU A 10 -19.58 -6.65 1.74
CA LEU A 10 -18.56 -5.90 2.49
C LEU A 10 -17.96 -6.72 3.63
N ALA A 11 -18.79 -7.50 4.34
CA ALA A 11 -18.31 -8.45 5.34
C ALA A 11 -17.41 -9.54 4.72
N ALA A 12 -17.79 -10.08 3.56
CA ALA A 12 -16.97 -11.06 2.85
C ALA A 12 -15.62 -10.47 2.39
N VAL A 13 -15.60 -9.22 1.90
CA VAL A 13 -14.36 -8.52 1.52
C VAL A 13 -13.45 -8.29 2.73
N ALA A 14 -14.02 -7.93 3.88
CA ALA A 14 -13.26 -7.75 5.12
C ALA A 14 -12.69 -9.07 5.67
N ALA A 15 -13.28 -10.21 5.31
CA ALA A 15 -12.86 -11.55 5.75
C ALA A 15 -11.90 -12.25 4.77
N GLN A 16 -11.56 -11.64 3.63
CA GLN A 16 -10.57 -12.21 2.71
C GLN A 16 -9.19 -12.19 3.35
N SER A 17 -8.44 -13.27 3.13
CA SER A 17 -7.05 -13.37 3.56
C SER A 17 -6.12 -12.75 2.52
N ALA A 18 -5.14 -11.99 2.99
CA ALA A 18 -4.00 -11.60 2.17
C ALA A 18 -3.21 -12.84 1.73
N ASP A 19 -2.54 -12.74 0.60
CA ASP A 19 -1.46 -13.60 0.14
C ASP A 19 -0.10 -12.91 0.34
N GLY A 20 0.99 -13.50 -0.17
CA GLY A 20 2.34 -12.95 -0.06
C GLY A 20 2.81 -12.79 1.39
N PHE A 21 3.72 -11.85 1.63
CA PHE A 21 4.33 -11.65 2.94
C PHE A 21 3.34 -11.15 4.01
N ALA A 22 2.27 -10.44 3.65
CA ALA A 22 1.22 -10.03 4.59
C ALA A 22 0.44 -11.22 5.19
N SER A 23 0.53 -12.41 4.59
CA SER A 23 -0.12 -13.64 5.07
C SER A 23 0.73 -14.45 6.06
N VAL A 24 2.02 -14.14 6.18
CA VAL A 24 2.97 -14.94 6.95
C VAL A 24 2.68 -14.82 8.45
N SER A 25 2.79 -15.93 9.17
CA SER A 25 2.72 -15.93 10.63
C SER A 25 4.04 -15.45 11.23
N ALA A 26 4.05 -14.24 11.80
CA ALA A 26 5.23 -13.65 12.39
C ALA A 26 4.92 -12.47 13.31
N LEU A 27 5.88 -12.08 14.16
CA LEU A 27 5.79 -10.90 15.02
C LEU A 27 4.49 -10.85 15.87
N GLY A 28 3.99 -12.02 16.28
CA GLY A 28 2.78 -12.15 17.09
C GLY A 28 1.46 -12.10 16.32
N LEU A 29 1.49 -12.07 14.98
CA LEU A 29 0.30 -12.13 14.12
C LEU A 29 0.31 -13.40 13.27
N ASN A 30 -0.88 -13.90 12.94
CA ASN A 30 -1.07 -15.05 12.05
C ASN A 30 -1.60 -14.56 10.69
N GLY A 31 -0.76 -13.80 9.98
CA GLY A 31 -1.17 -13.06 8.80
C GLY A 31 -1.96 -11.78 9.13
N THR A 32 -2.45 -11.12 8.09
CA THR A 32 -3.17 -9.84 8.17
C THR A 32 -4.68 -10.08 8.20
N THR A 33 -5.33 -9.58 9.24
CA THR A 33 -6.79 -9.68 9.47
C THR A 33 -7.48 -8.31 9.55
N GLY A 34 -6.71 -7.23 9.61
CA GLY A 34 -7.21 -5.86 9.66
C GLY A 34 -8.08 -5.62 10.91
N GLY A 35 -9.18 -4.90 10.71
CA GLY A 35 -10.10 -4.50 11.77
C GLY A 35 -11.30 -5.43 11.97
N VAL A 36 -11.27 -6.66 11.45
CA VAL A 36 -12.44 -7.58 11.44
C VAL A 36 -12.97 -7.93 12.84
N ALA A 37 -12.14 -7.84 13.88
CA ALA A 37 -12.53 -8.03 15.28
C ALA A 37 -13.33 -6.85 15.87
N GLY A 38 -13.45 -5.75 15.13
CA GLY A 38 -14.10 -4.52 15.55
C GLY A 38 -15.42 -4.24 14.82
N PRO A 39 -16.14 -3.19 15.24
CA PRO A 39 -17.36 -2.78 14.57
C PRO A 39 -17.07 -2.23 13.17
N THR A 40 -18.08 -2.31 12.31
CA THR A 40 -18.08 -1.67 11.00
C THR A 40 -18.68 -0.28 11.10
N VAL A 41 -18.01 0.72 10.53
CA VAL A 41 -18.45 2.12 10.47
C VAL A 41 -18.36 2.64 9.05
N THR A 42 -19.22 3.58 8.67
CA THR A 42 -19.14 4.27 7.37
C THR A 42 -18.68 5.70 7.60
N VAL A 43 -17.68 6.14 6.84
CA VAL A 43 -17.13 7.49 6.89
C VAL A 43 -17.37 8.20 5.56
N THR A 44 -17.72 9.48 5.66
CA THR A 44 -18.00 10.37 4.51
C THR A 44 -17.20 11.67 4.57
N THR A 45 -16.44 11.88 5.64
CA THR A 45 -15.69 13.11 5.90
C THR A 45 -14.29 12.80 6.40
N ALA A 46 -13.37 13.75 6.21
CA ALA A 46 -11.99 13.64 6.68
C ALA A 46 -11.90 13.45 8.20
N ALA A 47 -12.73 14.17 8.96
CA ALA A 47 -12.75 14.08 10.42
C ALA A 47 -13.15 12.68 10.90
N GLN A 48 -14.17 12.08 10.30
CA GLN A 48 -14.59 10.70 10.63
C GLN A 48 -13.51 9.68 10.28
N LEU A 49 -12.89 9.80 9.09
CA LEU A 49 -11.80 8.92 8.69
C LEU A 49 -10.63 9.02 9.69
N ALA A 50 -10.19 10.23 10.02
CA ALA A 50 -9.10 10.46 10.95
C ALA A 50 -9.39 9.93 12.36
N ASP A 51 -10.60 10.15 12.87
CA ASP A 51 -11.02 9.65 14.18
C ASP A 51 -10.97 8.11 14.23
N TYR A 52 -11.69 7.42 13.34
CA TYR A 52 -11.73 5.96 13.38
C TYR A 52 -10.40 5.31 13.03
N ALA A 53 -9.66 5.83 12.05
CA ALA A 53 -8.33 5.33 11.71
C ALA A 53 -7.33 5.49 12.86
N GLY A 54 -7.53 6.54 13.68
CA GLY A 54 -6.72 6.88 14.83
C GLY A 54 -7.22 6.32 16.17
N ARG A 55 -8.21 5.41 16.22
CA ARG A 55 -8.64 4.78 17.49
C ARG A 55 -7.87 3.48 17.77
N ASN A 56 -7.62 3.18 19.04
CA ASN A 56 -6.89 1.97 19.45
C ASN A 56 -7.71 0.68 19.31
N SER A 57 -9.05 0.77 19.25
CA SER A 57 -9.90 -0.40 19.00
C SER A 57 -9.84 -0.82 17.52
N PRO A 58 -10.07 -2.10 17.21
CA PRO A 58 -10.20 -2.53 15.82
C PRO A 58 -11.41 -1.88 15.15
N TYR A 59 -11.32 -1.57 13.85
CA TYR A 59 -12.46 -1.07 13.07
C TYR A 59 -12.39 -1.52 11.61
N VAL A 60 -13.56 -1.91 11.07
CA VAL A 60 -13.79 -1.91 9.63
C VAL A 60 -14.37 -0.55 9.24
N ILE A 61 -13.60 0.25 8.51
CA ILE A 61 -13.90 1.62 8.10
C ILE A 61 -14.29 1.62 6.63
N LEU A 62 -15.56 1.85 6.34
CA LEU A 62 -16.08 1.92 4.99
C LEU A 62 -16.02 3.36 4.48
N VAL A 63 -15.26 3.60 3.42
CA VAL A 63 -15.16 4.92 2.77
C VAL A 63 -16.27 5.06 1.73
N SER A 64 -17.19 6.00 1.97
CA SER A 64 -18.30 6.29 1.06
C SER A 64 -18.09 7.61 0.34
N GLY A 65 -17.92 7.53 -0.99
CA GLY A 65 -17.70 8.68 -1.84
C GLY A 65 -16.30 9.29 -1.71
N ARG A 66 -16.18 10.57 -2.07
CA ARG A 66 -14.91 11.31 -2.09
C ARG A 66 -14.67 12.02 -0.76
N ILE A 67 -13.52 11.76 -0.14
CA ILE A 67 -13.04 12.40 1.09
C ILE A 67 -11.80 13.24 0.77
N GLN A 68 -11.94 14.56 0.88
CA GLN A 68 -10.84 15.51 0.76
C GLN A 68 -10.08 15.62 2.09
N LEU A 69 -8.80 15.25 2.07
CA LEU A 69 -7.88 15.43 3.19
C LEU A 69 -7.08 16.73 3.03
N GLY A 70 -6.61 17.25 4.17
CA GLY A 70 -5.67 18.38 4.24
C GLY A 70 -4.21 17.97 4.45
N GLY A 71 -3.93 16.67 4.49
CA GLY A 71 -2.61 16.09 4.78
C GLY A 71 -2.71 14.60 5.09
N MET A 72 -1.68 14.05 5.72
CA MET A 72 -1.62 12.63 6.08
C MET A 72 -2.49 12.29 7.29
N VAL A 73 -3.35 11.28 7.15
CA VAL A 73 -4.09 10.68 8.26
C VAL A 73 -3.30 9.50 8.82
N THR A 74 -2.99 9.55 10.12
CA THR A 74 -2.35 8.42 10.81
C THR A 74 -3.34 7.26 10.97
N VAL A 75 -2.99 6.11 10.42
CA VAL A 75 -3.69 4.83 10.60
C VAL A 75 -2.91 4.01 11.61
N VAL A 76 -3.55 3.65 12.72
CA VAL A 76 -2.96 2.78 13.74
C VAL A 76 -3.40 1.33 13.55
N ALA A 77 -2.94 0.46 14.45
CA ALA A 77 -3.16 -0.97 14.33
C ALA A 77 -4.64 -1.39 14.23
N ASP A 78 -4.86 -2.55 13.62
CA ASP A 78 -6.13 -3.26 13.51
C ASP A 78 -7.21 -2.46 12.77
N LYS A 79 -6.92 -2.08 11.52
CA LYS A 79 -7.84 -1.33 10.66
C LYS A 79 -8.06 -2.03 9.34
N SER A 80 -9.31 -2.09 8.89
CA SER A 80 -9.65 -2.37 7.49
C SER A 80 -10.30 -1.13 6.91
N ILE A 81 -9.65 -0.44 5.99
CA ILE A 81 -10.18 0.76 5.31
C ILE A 81 -10.60 0.35 3.90
N LEU A 82 -11.90 0.26 3.68
CA LEU A 82 -12.49 -0.36 2.49
C LEU A 82 -13.38 0.64 1.75
N GLY A 83 -13.15 0.86 0.47
CA GLY A 83 -14.03 1.72 -0.32
C GLY A 83 -15.36 1.04 -0.68
N ILE A 84 -16.44 1.81 -0.64
CA ILE A 84 -17.78 1.37 -1.07
C ILE A 84 -17.96 1.65 -2.57
N GLY A 85 -18.35 0.63 -3.32
CA GLY A 85 -18.69 0.74 -4.74
C GLY A 85 -17.50 1.19 -5.57
N SER A 86 -17.76 1.97 -6.62
CA SER A 86 -16.74 2.47 -7.56
C SER A 86 -16.39 3.95 -7.37
N THR A 87 -16.91 4.60 -6.33
CA THR A 87 -16.78 6.06 -6.13
C THR A 87 -15.97 6.42 -4.87
N ALA A 88 -15.45 5.43 -4.15
CA ALA A 88 -14.65 5.68 -2.95
C ALA A 88 -13.30 6.31 -3.35
N GLU A 89 -13.04 7.52 -2.86
CA GLU A 89 -11.84 8.28 -3.19
C GLU A 89 -11.31 9.00 -1.95
N ILE A 90 -9.99 8.92 -1.75
CA ILE A 90 -9.24 9.78 -0.83
C ILE A 90 -8.41 10.73 -1.68
N THR A 91 -8.54 12.04 -1.45
CA THR A 91 -7.93 13.06 -2.31
C THR A 91 -7.26 14.17 -1.51
N GLY A 92 -6.22 14.80 -2.05
CA GLY A 92 -5.56 15.96 -1.43
C GLY A 92 -4.57 15.64 -0.31
N GLY A 93 -4.59 14.42 0.20
CA GLY A 93 -3.70 13.89 1.24
C GLY A 93 -3.65 12.38 1.14
N GLY A 94 -3.08 11.73 2.15
CA GLY A 94 -2.84 10.29 2.13
C GLY A 94 -2.99 9.63 3.49
N LEU A 95 -2.61 8.36 3.56
CA LEU A 95 -2.64 7.56 4.78
C LEU A 95 -1.22 7.22 5.23
N GLN A 96 -0.90 7.49 6.49
CA GLN A 96 0.36 7.09 7.10
C GLN A 96 0.12 5.98 8.11
N LEU A 97 0.58 4.77 7.82
CA LEU A 97 0.47 3.63 8.72
C LEU A 97 1.59 3.74 9.75
N GLY A 98 1.19 4.05 10.98
CA GLY A 98 2.08 4.15 12.11
C GLY A 98 2.68 5.54 12.35
N SER A 99 2.84 5.87 13.62
CA SER A 99 3.73 6.91 14.12
C SER A 99 4.83 6.28 14.98
N THR A 100 5.77 7.09 15.44
CA THR A 100 6.81 6.66 16.39
C THR A 100 6.26 6.12 17.71
N THR A 101 5.01 6.46 18.06
CA THR A 101 4.35 6.07 19.33
C THR A 101 3.11 5.21 19.14
N ARG A 102 2.62 5.06 17.91
CA ARG A 102 1.37 4.37 17.61
C ARG A 102 1.56 3.49 16.38
N PRO A 103 1.84 2.18 16.53
CA PRO A 103 2.16 1.32 15.40
C PRO A 103 0.95 1.13 14.47
N GLY A 104 1.23 0.99 13.17
CA GLY A 104 0.23 0.75 12.11
C GLY A 104 0.18 -0.73 11.69
N ASN A 105 0.17 -1.65 12.65
CA ASN A 105 0.25 -3.10 12.38
C ASN A 105 -1.13 -3.69 12.05
N ASN A 106 -1.18 -4.78 11.29
CA ASN A 106 -2.44 -5.47 10.97
C ASN A 106 -3.45 -4.52 10.28
N VAL A 107 -3.09 -3.99 9.11
CA VAL A 107 -3.89 -3.00 8.38
C VAL A 107 -4.22 -3.50 6.98
N ILE A 108 -5.49 -3.39 6.58
CA ILE A 108 -5.98 -3.67 5.24
C ILE A 108 -6.48 -2.37 4.62
N ILE A 109 -6.07 -2.05 3.40
CA ILE A 109 -6.60 -0.92 2.60
C ILE A 109 -7.05 -1.48 1.26
N ARG A 110 -8.33 -1.31 0.91
CA ARG A 110 -8.89 -1.88 -0.32
C ARG A 110 -9.90 -1.02 -1.04
N ASN A 111 -9.95 -1.15 -2.36
CA ASN A 111 -10.99 -0.58 -3.22
C ASN A 111 -11.13 0.94 -3.09
N ILE A 112 -10.01 1.66 -2.96
CA ILE A 112 -10.00 3.12 -2.82
C ILE A 112 -9.16 3.71 -3.94
N ARG A 113 -9.69 4.78 -4.54
CA ARG A 113 -8.91 5.66 -5.41
C ARG A 113 -8.18 6.72 -4.58
N PHE A 114 -6.87 6.82 -4.74
CA PHE A 114 -6.04 7.86 -4.15
C PHE A 114 -5.61 8.86 -5.23
N THR A 115 -5.96 10.13 -5.05
CA THR A 115 -5.61 11.19 -6.01
C THR A 115 -5.02 12.42 -5.33
N ARG A 116 -4.13 13.15 -6.01
CA ARG A 116 -3.71 14.50 -5.59
C ARG A 116 -3.16 14.55 -4.16
N ALA A 117 -2.53 13.48 -3.67
CA ALA A 117 -1.95 13.47 -2.34
C ALA A 117 -0.93 14.61 -2.21
N SER A 118 -0.94 15.32 -1.08
CA SER A 118 0.02 16.40 -0.81
C SER A 118 1.42 15.89 -0.42
N ASP A 119 1.58 14.57 -0.33
CA ASP A 119 2.78 13.82 0.06
C ASP A 119 2.71 12.45 -0.66
N ASP A 120 3.11 11.35 0.00
CA ASP A 120 2.79 9.98 -0.39
C ASP A 120 1.27 9.72 -0.34
N SER A 121 0.70 8.97 -1.29
CA SER A 121 -0.72 8.55 -1.19
C SER A 121 -0.93 7.56 -0.03
N VAL A 122 -0.03 6.59 0.12
CA VAL A 122 0.03 5.71 1.29
C VAL A 122 1.50 5.54 1.70
N SER A 123 1.77 5.70 3.01
CA SER A 123 3.10 5.50 3.59
C SER A 123 3.04 4.44 4.69
N VAL A 124 3.65 3.28 4.45
CA VAL A 124 3.86 2.21 5.44
C VAL A 124 5.20 2.44 6.11
N THR A 125 5.16 2.81 7.39
CA THR A 125 6.34 3.37 8.06
C THR A 125 6.36 3.02 9.54
N ASN A 126 7.42 3.46 10.24
CA ASN A 126 7.54 3.36 11.70
C ASN A 126 7.28 1.94 12.21
N ARG A 127 7.92 0.93 11.62
CA ARG A 127 7.81 -0.49 11.98
C ARG A 127 6.42 -1.09 11.78
N ALA A 128 5.54 -0.45 11.01
CA ALA A 128 4.26 -1.03 10.63
C ALA A 128 4.46 -2.38 9.93
N HIS A 129 3.74 -3.41 10.36
CA HIS A 129 3.84 -4.74 9.77
C HIS A 129 2.50 -5.46 9.60
N HIS A 130 2.47 -6.47 8.72
CA HIS A 130 1.25 -7.19 8.34
C HIS A 130 0.24 -6.20 7.74
N VAL A 131 0.56 -5.73 6.54
CA VAL A 131 -0.22 -4.74 5.81
C VAL A 131 -0.59 -5.26 4.44
N TRP A 132 -1.86 -5.13 4.07
CA TRP A 132 -2.37 -5.54 2.76
C TRP A 132 -3.00 -4.36 2.03
N ILE A 133 -2.41 -3.97 0.90
CA ILE A 133 -2.88 -2.89 0.02
C ILE A 133 -3.38 -3.52 -1.27
N ASP A 134 -4.69 -3.52 -1.49
CA ASP A 134 -5.29 -4.35 -2.52
C ASP A 134 -6.45 -3.70 -3.30
N HIS A 135 -6.49 -3.89 -4.62
CA HIS A 135 -7.54 -3.32 -5.50
C HIS A 135 -7.69 -1.80 -5.36
N CYS A 136 -6.60 -1.07 -5.12
CA CYS A 136 -6.60 0.39 -5.08
C CYS A 136 -6.13 0.99 -6.40
N ASP A 137 -6.56 2.22 -6.65
CA ASP A 137 -6.16 3.03 -7.80
C ASP A 137 -5.34 4.22 -7.28
N PHE A 138 -4.14 4.44 -7.82
CA PHE A 138 -3.21 5.44 -7.35
C PHE A 138 -2.75 6.33 -8.50
N SER A 139 -2.96 7.64 -8.36
CA SER A 139 -2.51 8.61 -9.35
C SER A 139 -2.27 10.00 -8.77
N GLN A 140 -1.49 10.81 -9.50
CA GLN A 140 -1.29 12.24 -9.21
C GLN A 140 -0.84 12.54 -7.78
N GLY A 141 0.05 11.74 -7.19
CA GLY A 141 0.65 12.03 -5.89
C GLY A 141 1.63 13.22 -5.95
N TYR A 142 2.16 13.64 -4.80
CA TYR A 142 3.20 14.67 -4.77
C TYR A 142 4.61 14.06 -4.79
N ASP A 143 4.90 13.09 -3.92
CA ASP A 143 6.18 12.35 -3.92
C ASP A 143 6.02 10.89 -4.33
N GLY A 144 5.86 9.93 -3.42
CA GLY A 144 5.54 8.53 -3.73
C GLY A 144 4.04 8.32 -3.99
N LEU A 145 3.65 7.26 -4.68
CA LEU A 145 2.28 6.75 -4.56
C LEU A 145 2.19 5.81 -3.36
N LEU A 146 3.13 4.87 -3.22
CA LEU A 146 3.14 3.91 -2.12
C LEU A 146 4.55 3.69 -1.60
N ASP A 147 4.85 4.25 -0.44
CA ASP A 147 6.16 4.13 0.19
C ASP A 147 6.13 3.13 1.33
N ILE A 148 7.11 2.23 1.39
CA ILE A 148 7.29 1.25 2.46
C ILE A 148 8.72 1.39 3.00
N LYS A 149 8.87 1.84 4.24
CA LYS A 149 10.14 2.31 4.79
C LYS A 149 10.23 2.14 6.31
N ARG A 150 11.41 2.41 6.88
CA ARG A 150 11.62 2.54 8.34
C ARG A 150 11.21 1.29 9.12
N GLU A 151 11.87 0.17 8.79
CA GLU A 151 11.75 -1.12 9.47
C GLU A 151 10.35 -1.74 9.40
N SER A 152 9.48 -1.25 8.50
CA SER A 152 8.23 -1.91 8.14
C SER A 152 8.49 -3.30 7.55
N ASP A 153 7.49 -4.19 7.63
CA ASP A 153 7.72 -5.59 7.29
C ASP A 153 6.42 -6.34 6.99
N TYR A 154 6.50 -7.48 6.30
CA TYR A 154 5.33 -8.31 6.00
C TYR A 154 4.19 -7.53 5.29
N VAL A 155 4.49 -6.99 4.11
CA VAL A 155 3.52 -6.21 3.33
C VAL A 155 3.20 -6.92 2.02
N THR A 156 1.94 -6.86 1.58
CA THR A 156 1.51 -7.32 0.26
C THR A 156 0.80 -6.18 -0.47
N VAL A 157 1.21 -5.95 -1.71
CA VAL A 157 0.67 -4.95 -2.63
C VAL A 157 0.11 -5.70 -3.83
N SER A 158 -1.20 -5.80 -3.94
CA SER A 158 -1.85 -6.69 -4.91
C SER A 158 -2.97 -6.04 -5.70
N TRP A 159 -3.10 -6.39 -6.98
CA TRP A 159 -4.26 -5.97 -7.80
C TRP A 159 -4.49 -4.45 -7.88
N ASN A 160 -3.46 -3.63 -7.65
CA ASN A 160 -3.58 -2.18 -7.69
C ASN A 160 -3.28 -1.63 -9.09
N HIS A 161 -3.82 -0.47 -9.43
CA HIS A 161 -3.48 0.28 -10.64
C HIS A 161 -2.73 1.56 -10.27
N PHE A 162 -1.54 1.72 -10.83
CA PHE A 162 -0.69 2.90 -10.65
C PHE A 162 -0.54 3.61 -12.00
N HIS A 163 -0.92 4.89 -12.08
CA HIS A 163 -0.88 5.66 -13.31
C HIS A 163 -0.69 7.16 -13.06
N ASP A 164 -0.42 7.93 -14.11
CA ASP A 164 -0.31 9.40 -14.08
C ASP A 164 0.60 9.94 -12.96
N HIS A 165 1.79 9.34 -12.81
CA HIS A 165 2.76 9.73 -11.78
C HIS A 165 4.19 9.34 -12.13
N SER A 166 5.18 10.00 -11.53
CA SER A 166 6.59 9.70 -11.78
C SER A 166 7.14 8.61 -10.84
N LYS A 167 7.04 8.82 -9.53
CA LYS A 167 7.68 7.98 -8.50
C LYS A 167 6.64 7.09 -7.81
N THR A 168 6.62 5.80 -8.14
CA THR A 168 5.51 4.94 -7.73
C THR A 168 5.71 4.32 -6.34
N CYS A 169 6.49 3.24 -6.25
CA CYS A 169 6.68 2.43 -5.04
C CYS A 169 8.14 2.45 -4.56
N LEU A 170 8.45 3.25 -3.54
CA LEU A 170 9.76 3.21 -2.88
C LEU A 170 9.75 2.17 -1.75
N LEU A 171 10.72 1.25 -1.77
CA LEU A 171 10.94 0.26 -0.71
C LEU A 171 12.32 0.48 -0.10
N GLY A 172 12.37 1.09 1.09
CA GLY A 172 13.62 1.54 1.72
C GLY A 172 14.03 2.94 1.27
N HIS A 173 13.96 3.91 2.19
CA HIS A 173 13.97 5.33 1.84
C HIS A 173 15.37 5.94 1.62
N SER A 174 16.40 5.41 2.29
CA SER A 174 17.74 6.03 2.33
C SER A 174 18.82 4.96 2.32
N ASP A 175 19.88 5.18 1.54
CA ASP A 175 21.07 4.31 1.50
C ASP A 175 21.86 4.32 2.82
N SER A 176 21.62 5.30 3.70
CA SER A 176 22.23 5.37 5.03
C SER A 176 21.38 4.77 6.15
N TYR A 177 20.14 4.35 5.86
CA TYR A 177 19.24 3.81 6.88
C TYR A 177 19.37 2.29 7.00
N THR A 178 20.51 1.85 7.51
CA THR A 178 20.88 0.42 7.59
C THR A 178 20.01 -0.39 8.55
N ALA A 179 19.14 0.24 9.34
CA ALA A 179 18.18 -0.45 10.20
C ALA A 179 17.14 -1.25 9.39
N ASP A 180 16.95 -0.94 8.10
CA ASP A 180 16.06 -1.68 7.20
C ASP A 180 16.57 -3.10 6.86
N ARG A 181 17.84 -3.44 7.17
CA ARG A 181 18.40 -4.79 6.91
C ARG A 181 17.64 -5.87 7.68
N GLY A 182 17.25 -6.94 6.97
CA GLY A 182 16.46 -8.05 7.54
C GLY A 182 15.01 -7.70 7.84
N LYS A 183 14.52 -6.58 7.30
CA LYS A 183 13.13 -6.11 7.33
C LYS A 183 12.63 -5.93 5.90
N LEU A 184 11.53 -5.18 5.72
CA LEU A 184 11.00 -4.78 4.43
C LEU A 184 10.65 -5.98 3.52
N ARG A 185 10.18 -7.10 4.08
CA ARG A 185 9.68 -8.21 3.27
C ARG A 185 8.35 -7.83 2.65
N VAL A 186 8.37 -7.63 1.34
CA VAL A 186 7.22 -7.16 0.58
C VAL A 186 6.94 -8.04 -0.62
N THR A 187 5.68 -8.31 -0.88
CA THR A 187 5.19 -8.94 -2.10
C THR A 187 4.47 -7.92 -2.97
N TYR A 188 4.80 -7.85 -4.25
CA TYR A 188 4.07 -7.08 -5.26
C TYR A 188 3.53 -8.04 -6.33
N HIS A 189 2.22 -8.14 -6.50
CA HIS A 189 1.68 -8.97 -7.58
C HIS A 189 0.37 -8.50 -8.21
N HIS A 190 0.17 -8.88 -9.46
CA HIS A 190 -1.05 -8.56 -10.22
C HIS A 190 -1.37 -7.05 -10.25
N ASN A 191 -0.38 -6.20 -9.98
CA ASN A 191 -0.52 -4.76 -10.12
C ASN A 191 -0.33 -4.37 -11.58
N PHE A 192 -0.96 -3.26 -11.95
CA PHE A 192 -0.77 -2.63 -13.23
C PHE A 192 -0.03 -1.30 -13.07
N PHE A 193 1.18 -1.23 -13.61
CA PHE A 193 2.01 -0.02 -13.67
C PHE A 193 1.89 0.60 -15.06
N ASP A 194 1.11 1.66 -15.17
CA ASP A 194 0.61 2.17 -16.45
C ASP A 194 1.15 3.57 -16.76
N GLY A 195 2.22 3.62 -17.56
CA GLY A 195 2.80 4.87 -18.05
C GLY A 195 3.53 5.70 -16.99
N THR A 196 3.73 5.16 -15.79
CA THR A 196 4.50 5.79 -14.70
C THR A 196 6.01 5.71 -14.95
N ASP A 197 6.79 6.66 -14.43
CA ASP A 197 8.19 6.77 -14.83
C ASP A 197 9.11 5.71 -14.19
N GLN A 198 9.00 5.51 -12.88
CA GLN A 198 10.00 4.77 -12.09
C GLN A 198 9.49 4.21 -10.75
N ARG A 199 10.32 3.35 -10.13
CA ARG A 199 10.15 2.74 -8.80
C ARG A 199 9.00 1.71 -8.77
N HIS A 200 9.15 0.57 -9.44
CA HIS A 200 8.06 -0.43 -9.53
C HIS A 200 8.42 -1.87 -9.07
N PRO A 201 8.94 -2.08 -7.84
CA PRO A 201 9.42 -1.10 -6.85
C PRO A 201 10.89 -0.70 -7.08
N ARG A 202 11.35 0.38 -6.42
CA ARG A 202 12.79 0.62 -6.18
C ARG A 202 13.16 0.20 -4.77
N VAL A 203 14.06 -0.76 -4.65
CA VAL A 203 14.30 -1.52 -3.42
C VAL A 203 15.68 -1.25 -2.84
N ARG A 204 15.77 -1.04 -1.53
CA ARG A 204 17.01 -1.00 -0.74
C ARG A 204 16.90 -1.89 0.48
N PHE A 205 17.99 -2.56 0.86
CA PHE A 205 18.18 -3.43 2.03
C PHE A 205 17.21 -4.61 2.22
N ALA A 206 16.04 -4.57 1.58
CA ALA A 206 15.01 -5.57 1.67
C ALA A 206 15.46 -6.85 0.98
N GLU A 207 15.46 -7.94 1.73
CA GLU A 207 15.78 -9.27 1.21
C GLU A 207 15.10 -10.33 2.09
N PRO A 208 14.22 -11.18 1.51
CA PRO A 208 13.74 -11.17 0.13
C PRO A 208 12.59 -10.17 -0.13
N VAL A 209 12.49 -9.69 -1.38
CA VAL A 209 11.31 -9.05 -1.98
C VAL A 209 10.82 -9.92 -3.14
N HIS A 210 9.51 -10.09 -3.26
CA HIS A 210 8.92 -10.90 -4.33
C HIS A 210 8.01 -10.05 -5.24
N VAL A 211 8.32 -9.99 -6.52
CA VAL A 211 7.59 -9.22 -7.53
C VAL A 211 7.13 -10.17 -8.62
N TYR A 212 5.83 -10.48 -8.70
CA TYR A 212 5.32 -11.47 -9.67
C TYR A 212 4.01 -11.12 -10.35
N ASN A 213 3.83 -11.60 -11.58
CA ASN A 213 2.60 -11.43 -12.37
C ASN A 213 2.06 -9.99 -12.43
N ASN A 214 2.92 -8.98 -12.36
CA ASN A 214 2.53 -7.59 -12.58
C ASN A 214 2.61 -7.27 -14.07
N TYR A 215 1.80 -6.31 -14.49
CA TYR A 215 1.82 -5.76 -15.84
C TYR A 215 2.44 -4.37 -15.80
N TYR A 216 3.43 -4.15 -16.65
CA TYR A 216 4.15 -2.90 -16.81
C TYR A 216 3.95 -2.42 -18.24
N ARG A 217 3.40 -1.23 -18.45
CA ARG A 217 3.15 -0.66 -19.77
C ARG A 217 3.75 0.73 -19.87
N ALA A 218 4.62 0.92 -20.87
CA ALA A 218 5.17 2.22 -21.24
C ALA A 218 5.88 2.97 -20.08
N ASN A 219 6.46 2.24 -19.12
CA ASN A 219 7.20 2.87 -18.02
C ASN A 219 8.50 3.50 -18.52
N ARG A 220 8.68 4.80 -18.28
CA ARG A 220 9.65 5.64 -19.00
C ARG A 220 11.11 5.38 -18.66
N LEU A 221 11.41 5.10 -17.39
CA LEU A 221 12.80 4.94 -16.92
C LEU A 221 13.10 3.47 -16.66
N TYR A 222 12.42 2.84 -15.70
CA TYR A 222 12.61 1.43 -15.38
C TYR A 222 11.39 0.81 -14.68
N GLY A 223 11.29 -0.52 -14.77
CA GLY A 223 10.33 -1.33 -14.01
C GLY A 223 10.82 -1.58 -12.58
N VAL A 224 11.29 -2.80 -12.32
CA VAL A 224 11.82 -3.20 -11.01
C VAL A 224 13.25 -2.72 -10.85
N ALA A 225 13.59 -2.11 -9.71
CA ALA A 225 14.97 -1.73 -9.39
C ALA A 225 15.45 -2.38 -8.09
N SER A 226 16.53 -3.14 -8.16
CA SER A 226 17.27 -3.64 -6.99
C SER A 226 18.51 -2.77 -6.77
N THR A 227 18.52 -2.06 -5.65
CA THR A 227 19.58 -1.11 -5.27
C THR A 227 20.05 -1.40 -3.84
N GLU A 228 21.21 -0.88 -3.44
CA GLU A 228 21.74 -0.90 -2.07
C GLU A 228 21.40 -2.16 -1.24
N ASN A 229 22.15 -3.25 -1.47
CA ASN A 229 22.05 -4.50 -0.70
C ASN A 229 20.63 -5.11 -0.67
N ALA A 230 19.84 -4.96 -1.74
CA ALA A 230 18.54 -5.59 -1.87
C ALA A 230 18.59 -6.95 -2.60
N GLY A 231 17.68 -7.84 -2.22
CA GLY A 231 17.44 -9.13 -2.89
C GLY A 231 16.01 -9.21 -3.40
N VAL A 232 15.83 -9.20 -4.73
CA VAL A 232 14.51 -9.16 -5.38
C VAL A 232 14.33 -10.36 -6.31
N LEU A 233 13.30 -11.15 -6.07
CA LEU A 233 12.83 -12.21 -6.96
C LEU A 233 11.76 -11.66 -7.90
N VAL A 234 11.99 -11.72 -9.21
CA VAL A 234 11.12 -11.18 -10.26
C VAL A 234 10.62 -12.32 -11.15
N GLU A 235 9.33 -12.67 -11.07
CA GLU A 235 8.77 -13.89 -11.68
C GLU A 235 7.48 -13.62 -12.47
N GLY A 236 7.37 -14.10 -13.71
CA GLY A 236 6.10 -14.06 -14.46
C GLY A 236 5.53 -12.66 -14.77
N ASN A 237 6.32 -11.59 -14.66
CA ASN A 237 5.89 -10.23 -14.99
C ASN A 237 5.87 -9.99 -16.50
N TYR A 238 4.95 -9.14 -16.97
CA TYR A 238 4.86 -8.72 -18.37
C TYR A 238 5.28 -7.26 -18.52
N PHE A 239 6.34 -7.01 -19.29
CA PHE A 239 6.86 -5.67 -19.56
C PHE A 239 6.64 -5.30 -21.02
N GLU A 240 5.77 -4.33 -21.26
CA GLU A 240 5.44 -3.82 -22.58
C GLU A 240 5.97 -2.40 -22.72
N ASN A 241 6.84 -2.16 -23.70
CA ASN A 241 7.41 -0.83 -23.99
C ASN A 241 8.11 -0.17 -22.77
N VAL A 242 8.74 -0.97 -21.90
CA VAL A 242 9.49 -0.48 -20.74
C VAL A 242 10.96 -0.35 -21.10
N ALA A 243 11.55 0.83 -20.88
CA ALA A 243 12.94 1.11 -21.27
C ALA A 243 13.95 0.15 -20.61
N HIS A 244 13.84 -0.03 -19.30
CA HIS A 244 14.62 -0.99 -18.52
C HIS A 244 13.69 -1.84 -17.65
N PRO A 245 13.26 -3.04 -18.11
CA PRO A 245 12.34 -3.89 -17.35
C PRO A 245 12.81 -4.18 -15.92
N ILE A 246 14.11 -4.47 -15.79
CA ILE A 246 14.81 -4.65 -14.52
C ILE A 246 16.05 -3.77 -14.55
N TYR A 247 16.29 -3.05 -13.44
CA TYR A 247 17.46 -2.23 -13.23
C TYR A 247 18.21 -2.68 -11.97
N SER A 248 19.53 -2.82 -12.07
CA SER A 248 20.41 -3.00 -10.91
C SER A 248 21.60 -2.07 -11.10
N GLY A 249 21.78 -1.16 -10.14
CA GLY A 249 22.77 -0.09 -10.28
C GLY A 249 23.00 0.65 -8.97
N TYR A 250 24.09 1.41 -8.96
CA TYR A 250 24.40 2.40 -7.93
C TYR A 250 23.94 3.75 -8.46
N ASP A 251 23.06 4.43 -7.72
CA ASP A 251 22.75 5.85 -7.94
C ASP A 251 23.74 6.72 -7.15
#